data_AF-A0A150R532-F1
#
_entry.id   AF-A0A150R532-F1
#
_cell.length_a   1.000
_cell.length_b   1.000
_cell.length_c   1.000
_cell.angle_alpha   90.00
_cell.angle_beta   90.00
_cell.angle_gamma   90.00
#
_symmetry.space_group_name_H-M   'P 1'
#
loop_
_entity.id
_entity.type
_entity.pdbx_description
1 polymer ?
#
loop_
_entity_poly.entity_id
_entity_poly.type
_entity_poly.pdbx_seq_one_letter_code
_entity_poly.pdbx_strand_id
1 'polypeptide(L)'
;MSGGDGETVRGCVLLVGAGGIGGPAALALAAGGVRELRVADDDEVELTNLHRQILFDDDDIGRPKLDAFTEALRRRFPRVRVDRRFGRFTPSAAAALMPGVSVVVDATDNFASRFLIADVCRLTMTPVVHAAAVRWRATVMAVAAGGGPCYRCLFEDLPTGDAPDCATAGVAGPVCGVAGAIAADRALAILKGDTSIFGRIATYDGLTDTLRSVPVAARSACALCGARAAIATIDASRYVNSCAAQGDSESGSPIHLNTGEQDHG
;
A
#
# COMPACT_ATOMS: atom_id res chain seq x y z
N MET A 1 17.43 15.13 -5.37
CA MET A 1 17.88 14.85 -3.99
C MET A 1 17.82 16.17 -3.23
N SER A 2 16.94 16.29 -2.23
CA SER A 2 16.91 17.44 -1.33
C SER A 2 17.48 16.97 0.00
N GLY A 3 18.65 17.49 0.37
CA GLY A 3 19.31 17.23 1.66
C GLY A 3 18.55 17.85 2.83
N GLY A 4 19.12 17.70 4.03
CA GLY A 4 18.55 18.13 5.32
C GLY A 4 17.78 19.46 5.26
N ASP A 5 16.58 19.44 5.85
CA ASP A 5 15.52 20.47 5.80
C ASP A 5 14.84 20.71 4.45
N GLY A 6 14.99 19.74 3.53
CA GLY A 6 14.52 19.76 2.14
C GLY A 6 13.10 20.24 1.86
N GLU A 7 12.96 20.75 0.63
CA GLU A 7 11.72 21.15 -0.04
C GLU A 7 10.54 20.25 0.34
N THR A 8 9.50 20.86 0.90
CA THR A 8 8.26 20.16 1.27
C THR A 8 7.58 19.63 0.01
N VAL A 9 7.32 18.33 -0.01
CA VAL A 9 6.49 17.70 -1.04
C VAL A 9 5.04 17.82 -0.59
N ARG A 10 4.19 18.44 -1.42
CA ARG A 10 2.77 18.62 -1.13
C ARG A 10 1.99 17.33 -1.40
N GLY A 11 1.02 17.03 -0.55
CA GLY A 11 0.12 15.90 -0.69
C GLY A 11 0.09 15.01 0.54
N CYS A 12 -1.04 14.35 0.76
CA CYS A 12 -1.22 13.37 1.83
C CYS A 12 -0.97 11.97 1.29
N VAL A 13 -0.05 11.24 1.92
CA VAL A 13 0.20 9.82 1.61
C VAL A 13 -0.62 8.96 2.56
N LEU A 14 -1.51 8.13 2.02
CA LEU A 14 -2.13 7.06 2.80
C LEU A 14 -1.22 5.83 2.76
N LEU A 15 -0.64 5.48 3.89
CA LEU A 15 0.12 4.25 4.09
C LEU A 15 -0.78 3.20 4.72
N VAL A 16 -1.01 2.09 4.03
CA VAL A 16 -1.78 0.95 4.55
C VAL A 16 -0.80 -0.14 4.99
N GLY A 17 -0.68 -0.33 6.30
CA GLY A 17 0.30 -1.19 6.94
C GLY A 17 1.51 -0.41 7.49
N ALA A 18 1.72 -0.50 8.81
CA ALA A 18 2.81 0.11 9.58
C ALA A 18 3.96 -0.88 9.87
N GLY A 19 4.00 -2.00 9.14
CA GLY A 19 4.96 -3.10 9.36
C GLY A 19 6.29 -2.95 8.60
N GLY A 20 6.84 -4.09 8.16
CA GLY A 20 8.22 -4.17 7.67
C GLY A 20 8.50 -3.43 6.37
N ILE A 21 7.47 -3.18 5.55
CA ILE A 21 7.57 -2.34 4.34
C ILE A 21 7.17 -0.90 4.68
N GLY A 22 6.10 -0.72 5.47
CA GLY A 22 5.54 0.58 5.78
C GLY A 22 6.47 1.47 6.62
N GLY A 23 7.16 0.90 7.60
CA GLY A 23 8.15 1.63 8.41
C GLY A 23 9.27 2.25 7.56
N PRO A 24 10.03 1.45 6.78
CA PRO A 24 11.04 1.98 5.86
C PRO A 24 10.48 2.99 4.84
N ALA A 25 9.27 2.73 4.29
CA ALA A 25 8.63 3.65 3.37
C ALA A 25 8.34 5.01 4.02
N ALA A 26 7.79 5.03 5.24
CA ALA A 26 7.49 6.26 5.96
C ALA A 26 8.75 7.05 6.34
N LEU A 27 9.81 6.37 6.76
CA LEU A 27 11.11 7.00 7.02
C LEU A 27 11.64 7.70 5.76
N ALA A 28 11.61 7.01 4.61
CA ALA A 28 12.08 7.55 3.34
C ALA A 28 11.18 8.68 2.82
N LEU A 29 9.86 8.57 2.95
CA LEU A 29 8.90 9.63 2.59
C LEU A 29 9.10 10.89 3.43
N ALA A 30 9.23 10.74 4.75
CA ALA A 30 9.45 11.83 5.69
C ALA A 30 10.80 12.54 5.43
N ALA A 31 11.86 11.75 5.17
CA ALA A 31 13.15 12.28 4.75
C ALA A 31 13.08 12.98 3.38
N GLY A 32 12.25 12.46 2.46
CA GLY A 32 12.01 12.99 1.13
C GLY A 32 11.11 14.23 1.05
N GLY A 33 10.67 14.75 2.21
CA GLY A 33 9.94 16.01 2.31
C GLY A 33 8.42 15.87 2.45
N VAL A 34 7.88 14.64 2.53
CA VAL A 34 6.46 14.43 2.85
C VAL A 34 6.21 14.79 4.31
N ARG A 35 5.16 15.59 4.56
CA ARG A 35 4.78 16.04 5.90
C ARG A 35 3.43 15.53 6.37
N GLU A 36 2.61 15.02 5.47
CA GLU A 36 1.27 14.52 5.77
C GLU A 36 1.19 13.04 5.45
N LEU A 37 1.11 12.22 6.50
CA LEU A 37 0.88 10.79 6.40
C LEU A 37 -0.45 10.47 7.07
N ARG A 38 -1.30 9.70 6.38
CA ARG A 38 -2.39 8.96 7.01
C ARG A 38 -1.96 7.50 7.08
N VAL A 39 -2.05 6.87 8.24
CA VAL A 39 -1.55 5.51 8.42
C VAL A 39 -2.68 4.64 8.98
N ALA A 40 -2.98 3.56 8.28
CA ALA A 40 -3.98 2.56 8.68
C ALA A 40 -3.28 1.24 9.04
N ASP A 41 -3.49 0.80 10.28
CA ASP A 41 -2.99 -0.45 10.84
C ASP A 41 -3.83 -0.77 12.10
N ASP A 42 -4.03 -2.05 12.40
CA ASP A 42 -4.82 -2.54 13.54
C ASP A 42 -4.03 -3.42 14.51
N ASP A 43 -2.74 -3.66 14.25
CA ASP A 43 -1.94 -4.57 15.05
C ASP A 43 -1.24 -3.88 16.23
N GLU A 44 -0.73 -4.71 17.13
CA GLU A 44 0.22 -4.35 18.17
C GLU A 44 1.66 -4.74 17.78
N VAL A 45 2.65 -4.12 18.42
CA VAL A 45 4.06 -4.47 18.21
C VAL A 45 4.35 -5.82 18.88
N GLU A 46 4.93 -6.74 18.13
CA GLU A 46 5.30 -8.07 18.60
C GLU A 46 6.79 -8.36 18.41
N LEU A 47 7.39 -9.06 19.37
CA LEU A 47 8.80 -9.49 19.32
C LEU A 47 9.13 -10.24 18.02
N THR A 48 8.22 -11.12 17.58
CA THR A 48 8.34 -11.92 16.34
C THR A 48 8.45 -11.06 15.09
N ASN A 49 8.07 -9.78 15.17
CA ASN A 49 8.06 -8.84 14.06
C ASN A 49 9.25 -7.88 14.04
N LEU A 50 9.95 -7.70 15.15
CA LEU A 50 11.04 -6.72 15.28
C LEU A 50 12.21 -6.97 14.30
N HIS A 51 12.48 -8.22 13.93
CA HIS A 51 13.55 -8.55 12.97
C HIS A 51 13.36 -7.92 11.56
N ARG A 52 12.15 -7.45 11.23
CA ARG A 52 11.84 -6.79 9.95
C ARG A 52 11.15 -5.42 10.11
N GLN A 53 10.62 -5.11 11.28
CA GLN A 53 9.91 -3.85 11.56
C GLN A 53 10.84 -2.85 12.27
N ILE A 54 11.83 -2.37 11.53
CA ILE A 54 12.97 -1.58 12.04
C ILE A 54 12.62 -0.21 12.65
N LEU A 55 11.33 0.16 12.66
CA LEU A 55 10.86 1.40 13.28
C LEU A 55 10.60 1.22 14.79
N PHE A 56 10.32 -0.01 15.22
CA PHE A 56 10.01 -0.37 16.60
C PHE A 56 11.24 -0.92 17.32
N ASP A 57 11.23 -0.81 18.65
CA ASP A 57 12.24 -1.41 19.53
C ASP A 57 11.59 -2.30 20.61
N ASP A 58 12.41 -2.89 21.48
CA ASP A 58 11.93 -3.82 22.52
C ASP A 58 10.97 -3.16 23.52
N ASP A 59 11.11 -1.85 23.75
CA ASP A 59 10.25 -1.08 24.67
C ASP A 59 8.86 -0.83 24.05
N ASP A 60 8.70 -1.06 22.74
CA ASP A 60 7.43 -0.90 22.05
C ASP A 60 6.53 -2.15 22.13
N ILE A 61 7.04 -3.31 22.56
CA ILE A 61 6.31 -4.58 22.54
C ILE A 61 4.99 -4.47 23.33
N GLY A 62 3.89 -4.92 22.70
CA GLY A 62 2.53 -4.88 23.26
C GLY A 62 1.83 -3.52 23.13
N ARG A 63 2.48 -2.50 22.56
CA ARG A 63 1.83 -1.22 22.25
C ARG A 63 1.10 -1.30 20.90
N PRO A 64 0.02 -0.53 20.71
CA PRO A 64 -0.57 -0.34 19.39
C PRO A 64 0.48 0.16 18.38
N LYS A 65 0.62 -0.49 17.22
CA LYS A 65 1.65 -0.13 16.23
C LYS A 65 1.56 1.33 15.82
N LEU A 66 0.36 1.86 15.60
CA LEU A 66 0.19 3.25 15.17
C LEU A 66 0.71 4.27 16.19
N ASP A 67 0.69 3.94 17.48
CA ASP A 67 1.20 4.82 18.53
C ASP A 67 2.72 4.83 18.53
N ALA A 68 3.34 3.65 18.63
CA ALA A 68 4.80 3.49 18.56
C ALA A 68 5.36 4.06 17.23
N PHE A 69 4.69 3.79 16.11
CA PHE A 69 5.07 4.26 14.78
C PHE A 69 5.06 5.78 14.70
N THR A 70 4.00 6.41 15.21
CA THR A 70 3.86 7.87 15.19
C THR A 70 4.93 8.53 16.06
N GLU A 71 5.19 7.97 17.23
CA GLU A 71 6.22 8.45 18.16
C GLU A 71 7.61 8.34 17.54
N ALA A 72 7.99 7.15 17.06
CA ALA A 72 9.28 6.90 16.44
C ALA A 72 9.53 7.80 15.22
N LEU A 73 8.51 7.99 14.37
CA LEU A 73 8.63 8.85 13.20
C LEU A 73 8.77 10.33 13.58
N ARG A 74 7.99 10.82 14.55
CA ARG A 74 8.06 12.21 15.02
C ARG A 74 9.36 12.53 15.75
N ARG A 75 9.92 11.56 16.47
CA ARG A 75 11.24 11.67 17.11
C ARG A 75 12.33 12.01 16.09
N ARG A 76 12.25 11.44 14.88
CA ARG A 76 13.20 11.69 13.80
C ARG A 76 12.81 12.86 12.88
N PHE A 77 11.51 13.06 12.67
CA PHE A 77 10.97 14.07 11.76
C PHE A 77 9.85 14.87 12.45
N PRO A 78 10.18 15.85 13.31
CA PRO A 78 9.19 16.57 14.13
C PRO A 78 8.10 17.31 13.35
N ARG A 79 8.36 17.61 12.07
CA ARG A 79 7.42 18.32 11.17
C ARG A 79 6.40 17.38 10.50
N VAL A 80 6.54 16.07 10.66
CA VAL A 80 5.58 15.10 10.08
C VAL A 80 4.34 15.02 10.95
N ARG A 81 3.19 15.17 10.31
CA ARG A 81 1.86 14.92 10.88
C ARG A 81 1.42 13.53 10.45
N VAL A 82 1.10 12.71 11.43
CA VAL A 82 0.54 11.37 11.25
C VAL A 82 -0.93 11.40 11.68
N ASP A 83 -1.84 11.20 10.73
CA ASP A 83 -3.26 10.92 10.94
C ASP A 83 -3.42 9.41 11.15
N ARG A 84 -3.52 9.01 12.42
CA ARG A 84 -3.63 7.59 12.84
C ARG A 84 -5.06 7.09 12.59
N ARG A 85 -5.18 6.00 11.83
CA ARG A 85 -6.46 5.34 11.54
C ARG A 85 -6.41 3.90 12.00
N PHE A 86 -6.78 3.68 13.27
CA PHE A 86 -6.84 2.34 13.84
C PHE A 86 -7.88 1.50 13.10
N GLY A 87 -7.44 0.38 12.53
CA GLY A 87 -8.30 -0.51 11.78
C GLY A 87 -7.72 -0.94 10.43
N ARG A 88 -8.27 -2.02 9.89
CA ARG A 88 -7.94 -2.55 8.57
C ARG A 88 -8.51 -1.67 7.46
N PHE A 89 -7.84 -1.70 6.31
CA PHE A 89 -8.42 -1.16 5.08
C PHE A 89 -9.49 -2.14 4.57
N THR A 90 -10.74 -1.92 4.97
CA THR A 90 -11.90 -2.73 4.59
C THR A 90 -12.79 -1.99 3.60
N PRO A 91 -13.73 -2.68 2.92
CA PRO A 91 -14.72 -2.05 2.06
C PRO A 91 -15.47 -0.90 2.74
N SER A 92 -15.85 -1.08 4.02
CA SER A 92 -16.58 -0.08 4.81
C SER A 92 -15.69 1.08 5.27
N ALA A 93 -14.41 0.83 5.56
CA ALA A 93 -13.47 1.87 5.99
C ALA A 93 -12.97 2.75 4.82
N ALA A 94 -12.91 2.20 3.60
CA ALA A 94 -12.35 2.87 2.43
C ALA A 94 -12.91 4.29 2.21
N ALA A 95 -14.23 4.47 2.30
CA ALA A 95 -14.89 5.75 2.09
C ALA A 95 -14.41 6.86 3.06
N ALA A 96 -14.03 6.50 4.29
CA ALA A 96 -13.53 7.44 5.28
C ALA A 96 -12.01 7.69 5.16
N LEU A 97 -11.27 6.75 4.58
CA LEU A 97 -9.81 6.82 4.48
C LEU A 97 -9.31 7.58 3.25
N MET A 98 -10.05 7.52 2.14
CA MET A 98 -9.61 8.07 0.85
C MET A 98 -9.71 9.60 0.69
N PRO A 99 -10.64 10.34 1.33
CA PRO A 99 -10.75 11.78 1.12
C PRO A 99 -9.44 12.54 1.39
N GLY A 100 -9.01 13.35 0.41
CA GLY A 100 -7.80 14.17 0.47
C GLY A 100 -6.47 13.42 0.26
N VAL A 101 -6.51 12.11 0.00
CA VAL A 101 -5.31 11.31 -0.28
C VAL A 101 -4.78 11.63 -1.68
N SER A 102 -3.49 11.91 -1.78
CA SER A 102 -2.81 12.20 -3.05
C SER A 102 -2.17 10.98 -3.67
N VAL A 103 -1.74 10.01 -2.84
CA VAL A 103 -1.20 8.72 -3.26
C VAL A 103 -1.37 7.70 -2.14
N VAL A 104 -1.69 6.46 -2.49
CA VAL A 104 -1.71 5.33 -1.56
C VAL A 104 -0.41 4.54 -1.67
N VAL A 105 0.18 4.16 -0.55
CA VAL A 105 1.22 3.13 -0.48
C VAL A 105 0.62 1.91 0.20
N ASP A 106 0.44 0.85 -0.58
CA ASP A 106 0.02 -0.46 -0.10
C ASP A 106 1.26 -1.24 0.39
N ALA A 107 1.37 -1.34 1.71
CA ALA A 107 2.39 -2.10 2.42
C ALA A 107 1.77 -3.30 3.19
N THR A 108 0.58 -3.75 2.76
CA THR A 108 -0.12 -4.90 3.36
C THR A 108 0.56 -6.21 2.98
N ASP A 109 0.30 -7.28 3.71
CA ASP A 109 0.92 -8.59 3.50
C ASP A 109 -0.05 -9.69 3.03
N ASN A 110 -1.32 -9.34 2.80
CA ASN A 110 -2.37 -10.26 2.40
C ASN A 110 -3.00 -9.87 1.05
N PHE A 111 -3.37 -10.87 0.24
CA PHE A 111 -3.88 -10.64 -1.11
C PHE A 111 -5.21 -9.88 -1.13
N ALA A 112 -6.17 -10.23 -0.28
CA ALA A 112 -7.47 -9.57 -0.19
C ALA A 112 -7.36 -8.04 -0.08
N SER A 113 -6.52 -7.54 0.83
CA SER A 113 -6.30 -6.11 1.02
C SER A 113 -5.68 -5.46 -0.22
N ARG A 114 -4.72 -6.11 -0.88
CA ARG A 114 -4.08 -5.57 -2.10
C ARG A 114 -5.08 -5.38 -3.24
N PHE A 115 -5.93 -6.38 -3.47
CA PHE A 115 -6.98 -6.30 -4.48
C PHE A 115 -8.02 -5.24 -4.14
N LEU A 116 -8.43 -5.15 -2.87
CA LEU A 116 -9.34 -4.10 -2.41
C LEU A 116 -8.74 -2.71 -2.60
N ILE A 117 -7.49 -2.50 -2.19
CA ILE A 117 -6.80 -1.22 -2.35
C ILE A 117 -6.70 -0.87 -3.84
N ALA A 118 -6.33 -1.82 -4.70
CA ALA A 118 -6.25 -1.59 -6.14
C ALA A 118 -7.59 -1.14 -6.73
N ASP A 119 -8.68 -1.81 -6.37
CA ASP A 119 -10.02 -1.51 -6.86
C ASP A 119 -10.52 -0.17 -6.31
N VAL A 120 -10.33 0.10 -5.01
CA VAL A 120 -10.68 1.39 -4.39
C VAL A 120 -9.91 2.54 -5.02
N CYS A 121 -8.59 2.40 -5.20
CA CYS A 121 -7.75 3.45 -5.80
C CYS A 121 -8.16 3.75 -7.24
N ARG A 122 -8.53 2.73 -8.01
CA ARG A 122 -9.10 2.92 -9.35
C ARG A 122 -10.39 3.73 -9.30
N LEU A 123 -11.35 3.31 -8.46
CA LEU A 123 -12.68 3.92 -8.41
C LEU A 123 -12.63 5.35 -7.86
N THR A 124 -11.69 5.64 -6.97
CA THR A 124 -11.48 6.98 -6.39
C THR A 124 -10.50 7.83 -7.19
N MET A 125 -10.00 7.35 -8.34
CA MET A 125 -9.01 8.04 -9.16
C MET A 125 -7.78 8.50 -8.36
N THR A 126 -7.32 7.66 -7.44
CA THR A 126 -6.14 7.90 -6.61
C THR A 126 -4.99 6.99 -7.09
N PRO A 127 -3.79 7.52 -7.36
CA PRO A 127 -2.66 6.67 -7.72
C PRO A 127 -2.23 5.81 -6.52
N VAL A 128 -1.68 4.63 -6.80
CA VAL A 128 -1.26 3.68 -5.77
C VAL A 128 0.09 3.06 -6.07
N VAL A 129 0.89 2.83 -5.04
CA VAL A 129 2.13 2.07 -5.08
C VAL A 129 1.93 0.79 -4.28
N HIS A 130 1.83 -0.34 -4.97
CA HIS A 130 1.76 -1.66 -4.36
C HIS A 130 3.17 -2.17 -4.10
N ALA A 131 3.49 -2.49 -2.85
CA ALA A 131 4.77 -3.05 -2.46
C ALA A 131 4.57 -4.38 -1.73
N ALA A 132 5.31 -5.41 -2.12
CA ALA A 132 5.25 -6.75 -1.54
C ALA A 132 6.64 -7.31 -1.28
N ALA A 133 6.75 -8.17 -0.28
CA ALA A 133 7.97 -8.91 0.02
C ALA A 133 7.62 -10.31 0.52
N VAL A 134 8.24 -11.34 -0.04
CA VAL A 134 8.07 -12.72 0.38
C VAL A 134 9.40 -13.46 0.23
N ARG A 135 9.82 -14.19 1.26
CA ARG A 135 11.14 -14.84 1.34
C ARG A 135 12.26 -13.82 1.05
N TRP A 136 12.91 -13.96 -0.10
CA TRP A 136 14.03 -13.14 -0.56
C TRP A 136 13.66 -12.19 -1.71
N ARG A 137 12.37 -12.08 -2.04
CA ARG A 137 11.91 -11.31 -3.20
C ARG A 137 11.04 -10.15 -2.78
N ALA A 138 11.23 -9.01 -3.44
CA ALA A 138 10.34 -7.87 -3.34
C ALA A 138 9.80 -7.49 -4.71
N THR A 139 8.56 -6.99 -4.74
CA THR A 139 7.95 -6.39 -5.91
C THR A 139 7.36 -5.03 -5.57
N VAL A 140 7.52 -4.04 -6.44
CA VAL A 140 6.90 -2.72 -6.30
C VAL A 140 6.36 -2.26 -7.64
N MET A 141 5.06 -1.93 -7.69
CA MET A 141 4.39 -1.43 -8.89
C MET A 141 3.61 -0.17 -8.56
N ALA A 142 3.89 0.89 -9.30
CA ALA A 142 3.10 2.11 -9.26
C ALA A 142 2.02 2.06 -10.35
N VAL A 143 0.81 2.47 -9.98
CA VAL A 143 -0.38 2.52 -10.84
C VAL A 143 -0.94 3.93 -10.81
N ALA A 144 -1.16 4.50 -11.99
CA ALA A 144 -1.75 5.83 -12.13
C ALA A 144 -3.21 5.85 -11.66
N ALA A 145 -3.71 7.02 -11.27
CA ALA A 145 -5.14 7.25 -11.01
C ALA A 145 -6.04 6.75 -12.16
N GLY A 146 -5.60 6.98 -13.40
CA GLY A 146 -6.24 6.51 -14.63
C GLY A 146 -6.10 5.01 -14.91
N GLY A 147 -5.44 4.25 -14.03
CA GLY A 147 -5.71 2.83 -13.82
C GLY A 147 -5.14 1.82 -14.81
N GLY A 148 -4.17 2.11 -15.67
CA GLY A 148 -3.67 1.12 -16.64
C GLY A 148 -2.17 1.17 -16.90
N PRO A 149 -1.47 0.01 -16.97
CA PRO A 149 -1.87 -1.29 -16.44
C PRO A 149 -2.03 -1.23 -14.91
N CYS A 150 -3.09 -1.85 -14.37
CA CYS A 150 -3.34 -1.94 -12.93
C CYS A 150 -2.82 -3.25 -12.33
N TYR A 151 -2.96 -3.38 -11.00
CA TYR A 151 -2.66 -4.62 -10.28
C TYR A 151 -3.39 -5.84 -10.88
N ARG A 152 -4.66 -5.68 -11.28
CA ARG A 152 -5.45 -6.74 -11.95
C ARG A 152 -5.02 -7.08 -13.37
N CYS A 153 -4.20 -6.25 -14.02
CA CYS A 153 -3.54 -6.65 -15.26
C CYS A 153 -2.44 -7.68 -15.00
N LEU A 154 -1.82 -7.65 -13.82
CA LEU A 154 -0.77 -8.56 -13.42
C LEU A 154 -1.31 -9.80 -12.70
N PHE A 155 -2.25 -9.61 -11.77
CA PHE A 155 -2.88 -10.66 -10.98
C PHE A 155 -4.39 -10.59 -11.19
N GLU A 156 -4.94 -11.46 -12.03
CA GLU A 156 -6.30 -11.28 -12.58
C GLU A 156 -7.39 -11.23 -11.49
N ASP A 157 -7.30 -12.14 -10.53
CA ASP A 157 -8.18 -12.20 -9.36
C ASP A 157 -7.46 -12.82 -8.16
N LEU A 158 -8.13 -12.84 -7.01
CA LEU A 158 -7.62 -13.54 -5.84
C LEU A 158 -7.27 -15.00 -6.20
N PRO A 159 -6.10 -15.49 -5.76
CA PRO A 159 -5.71 -16.86 -6.05
C PRO A 159 -6.72 -17.84 -5.46
N THR A 160 -7.20 -18.78 -6.27
CA THR A 160 -8.06 -19.88 -5.81
C THR A 160 -7.17 -21.01 -5.27
N GLY A 161 -6.99 -21.11 -3.95
CA GLY A 161 -6.22 -22.17 -3.29
C GLY A 161 -5.25 -21.65 -2.21
N ASP A 162 -4.39 -22.53 -1.69
CA ASP A 162 -3.39 -22.24 -0.64
C ASP A 162 -2.21 -21.42 -1.20
N ALA A 163 -2.45 -20.16 -1.57
CA ALA A 163 -1.36 -19.23 -1.83
C ALA A 163 -0.73 -18.86 -0.46
N PRO A 164 0.55 -19.19 -0.21
CA PRO A 164 1.17 -18.87 1.06
C PRO A 164 1.27 -17.36 1.23
N ASP A 165 0.80 -16.87 2.36
CA ASP A 165 1.00 -15.49 2.80
C ASP A 165 2.43 -15.31 3.37
N CYS A 166 2.80 -14.06 3.64
CA CYS A 166 4.13 -13.75 4.16
C CYS A 166 4.38 -14.41 5.53
N ALA A 167 3.33 -14.63 6.33
CA ALA A 167 3.40 -15.25 7.65
C ALA A 167 3.80 -16.74 7.56
N THR A 168 3.30 -17.46 6.56
CA THR A 168 3.62 -18.88 6.35
C THR A 168 4.91 -19.11 5.56
N ALA A 169 5.26 -18.21 4.62
CA ALA A 169 6.46 -18.34 3.81
C ALA A 169 7.74 -17.78 4.46
N GLY A 170 7.59 -16.88 5.45
CA GLY A 170 8.67 -16.08 6.01
C GLY A 170 9.16 -14.97 5.05
N VAL A 171 9.86 -13.97 5.59
CA VAL A 171 10.40 -12.86 4.80
C VAL A 171 11.69 -12.30 5.42
N ALA A 172 12.68 -12.00 4.58
CA ALA A 172 13.93 -11.39 5.01
C ALA A 172 13.72 -9.89 5.27
N GLY A 173 14.06 -9.42 6.47
CA GLY A 173 13.94 -8.00 6.86
C GLY A 173 14.57 -7.01 5.86
N PRO A 174 15.81 -7.25 5.36
CA PRO A 174 16.41 -6.38 4.34
C PRO A 174 15.57 -6.24 3.05
N VAL A 175 14.87 -7.31 2.65
CA VAL A 175 14.01 -7.29 1.45
C VAL A 175 12.77 -6.43 1.68
N CYS A 176 12.19 -6.44 2.88
CA CYS A 176 11.14 -5.50 3.26
C CYS A 176 11.63 -4.05 3.21
N GLY A 177 12.86 -3.80 3.69
CA GLY A 177 13.51 -2.49 3.61
C GLY A 177 13.68 -2.01 2.16
N VAL A 178 14.16 -2.86 1.26
CA VAL A 178 14.28 -2.55 -0.18
C VAL A 178 12.91 -2.25 -0.79
N ALA A 179 11.89 -3.06 -0.50
CA ALA A 179 10.53 -2.82 -0.98
C ALA A 179 10.00 -1.45 -0.51
N GLY A 180 10.17 -1.12 0.78
CA GLY A 180 9.74 0.15 1.35
C GLY A 180 10.47 1.35 0.76
N ALA A 181 11.78 1.24 0.52
CA ALA A 181 12.57 2.29 -0.12
C ALA A 181 12.12 2.57 -1.56
N ILE A 182 11.91 1.52 -2.36
CA ILE A 182 11.41 1.67 -3.73
C ILE A 182 9.96 2.22 -3.70
N ALA A 183 9.12 1.78 -2.77
CA ALA A 183 7.76 2.28 -2.64
C ALA A 183 7.72 3.78 -2.35
N ALA A 184 8.57 4.25 -1.43
CA ALA A 184 8.72 5.67 -1.12
C ALA A 184 9.23 6.47 -2.32
N ASP A 185 10.22 5.95 -3.07
CA ASP A 185 10.71 6.58 -4.30
C ASP A 185 9.57 6.79 -5.31
N ARG A 186 8.73 5.77 -5.54
CA ARG A 186 7.59 5.87 -6.47
C ARG A 186 6.52 6.84 -5.98
N ALA A 187 6.19 6.82 -4.70
CA ALA A 187 5.23 7.77 -4.14
C ALA A 187 5.74 9.22 -4.23
N LEU A 188 7.03 9.46 -3.98
CA LEU A 188 7.64 10.78 -4.16
C LEU A 188 7.63 11.22 -5.63
N ALA A 189 7.92 10.31 -6.57
CA ALA A 189 7.85 10.57 -8.00
C ALA A 189 6.42 11.00 -8.41
N ILE A 190 5.40 10.26 -7.96
CA ILE A 190 3.99 10.57 -8.20
C ILE A 190 3.63 11.96 -7.66
N LEU A 191 3.99 12.26 -6.41
CA LEU A 191 3.70 13.57 -5.79
C LEU A 191 4.39 14.73 -6.49
N LYS A 192 5.50 14.46 -7.19
CA LYS A 192 6.23 15.44 -8.02
C LYS A 192 5.73 15.51 -9.47
N GLY A 193 4.70 14.73 -9.81
CA GLY A 193 4.11 14.69 -11.15
C GLY A 193 4.88 13.85 -12.17
N ASP A 194 5.81 13.00 -11.72
CA ASP A 194 6.50 12.07 -12.62
C ASP A 194 5.60 10.86 -12.94
N THR A 195 5.25 10.74 -14.22
CA THR A 195 4.39 9.69 -14.75
C THR A 195 5.17 8.56 -15.43
N SER A 196 6.50 8.69 -15.58
CA SER A 196 7.37 7.72 -16.27
C SER A 196 7.51 6.38 -15.54
N ILE A 197 7.20 6.39 -14.24
CA ILE A 197 7.29 5.24 -13.33
C ILE A 197 6.13 4.24 -13.49
N PHE A 198 5.04 4.65 -14.14
CA PHE A 198 3.87 3.78 -14.35
C PHE A 198 4.13 2.75 -15.45
N GLY A 199 3.32 1.68 -15.47
CA GLY A 199 3.42 0.65 -16.50
C GLY A 199 4.60 -0.31 -16.33
N ARG A 200 5.22 -0.32 -15.16
CA ARG A 200 6.39 -1.13 -14.83
C ARG A 200 6.28 -1.72 -13.43
N ILE A 201 6.89 -2.87 -13.24
CA ILE A 201 7.09 -3.50 -11.95
C ILE A 201 8.59 -3.57 -11.65
N ALA A 202 8.99 -3.04 -10.50
CA ALA A 202 10.31 -3.26 -9.94
C ALA A 202 10.33 -4.60 -9.21
N THR A 203 11.36 -5.40 -9.42
CA THR A 203 11.56 -6.69 -8.75
C THR A 203 12.96 -6.74 -8.17
N TYR A 204 13.09 -7.12 -6.90
CA TYR A 204 14.38 -7.39 -6.27
C TYR A 204 14.44 -8.85 -5.85
N ASP A 205 15.52 -9.53 -6.19
CA ASP A 205 15.84 -10.88 -5.70
C ASP A 205 17.13 -10.81 -4.87
N GLY A 206 16.98 -10.94 -3.55
CA GLY A 206 18.06 -10.82 -2.59
C GLY A 206 19.01 -12.02 -2.52
N LEU A 207 18.70 -13.15 -3.18
CA LEU A 207 19.64 -14.27 -3.30
C LEU A 207 20.65 -14.05 -4.43
N THR A 208 20.24 -13.29 -5.46
CA THR A 208 21.02 -13.03 -6.66
C THR A 208 21.45 -11.57 -6.79
N ASP A 209 21.16 -10.75 -5.77
CA ASP A 209 21.39 -9.29 -5.74
C ASP A 209 20.93 -8.59 -7.03
N THR A 210 19.76 -8.99 -7.52
CA THR A 210 19.27 -8.56 -8.83
C THR A 210 18.06 -7.65 -8.69
N LEU A 211 18.24 -6.39 -9.05
CA LEU A 211 17.16 -5.40 -9.18
C LEU A 211 16.81 -5.20 -10.66
N ARG A 212 15.53 -5.40 -11.03
CA ARG A 212 15.04 -5.22 -12.40
C ARG A 212 13.80 -4.33 -12.41
N SER A 213 13.59 -3.65 -13.53
CA SER A 213 12.33 -2.97 -13.84
C SER A 213 11.78 -3.56 -15.12
N VAL A 214 10.64 -4.24 -15.03
CA VAL A 214 10.02 -4.99 -16.12
C VAL A 214 8.74 -4.27 -16.58
N PRO A 215 8.52 -4.07 -17.89
CA PRO A 215 7.26 -3.54 -18.40
C PRO A 215 6.09 -4.47 -18.06
N VAL A 216 4.93 -3.89 -17.74
CA VAL A 216 3.68 -4.62 -17.55
C VAL A 216 2.74 -4.28 -18.70
N ALA A 217 2.15 -5.30 -19.33
CA ALA A 217 1.19 -5.10 -20.40
C ALA A 217 -0.21 -4.85 -19.81
N ALA A 218 -0.90 -3.82 -20.32
CA ALA A 218 -2.32 -3.65 -20.04
C ALA A 218 -3.13 -4.76 -20.72
N ARG A 219 -4.07 -5.35 -19.99
CA ARG A 219 -5.01 -6.34 -20.53
C ARG A 219 -6.28 -5.64 -21.01
N SER A 220 -6.62 -5.79 -22.28
CA SER A 220 -7.85 -5.23 -22.86
C SER A 220 -9.12 -5.72 -22.17
N ALA A 221 -9.10 -6.97 -21.69
CA ALA A 221 -10.17 -7.62 -20.93
C ALA A 221 -10.04 -7.49 -19.41
N CYS A 222 -9.18 -6.60 -18.89
CA CYS A 222 -9.05 -6.41 -17.44
C CYS A 222 -10.39 -5.98 -16.83
N ALA A 223 -10.86 -6.70 -15.80
CA ALA A 223 -12.13 -6.43 -15.14
C ALA A 223 -12.20 -5.05 -14.45
N LEU A 224 -11.06 -4.39 -14.21
CA LEU A 224 -10.98 -3.11 -13.51
C LEU A 224 -10.61 -1.93 -14.42
N CYS A 225 -9.69 -2.12 -15.36
CA CYS A 225 -9.19 -1.03 -16.21
C CYS A 225 -9.36 -1.25 -17.71
N GLY A 226 -9.94 -2.38 -18.12
CA GLY A 226 -10.21 -2.67 -19.52
C GLY A 226 -11.37 -1.82 -20.06
N ALA A 227 -11.53 -1.81 -21.38
CA ALA A 227 -12.59 -1.03 -22.04
C ALA A 227 -14.02 -1.48 -21.66
N ARG A 228 -14.16 -2.72 -21.16
CA ARG A 228 -15.39 -3.30 -20.63
C ARG A 228 -15.22 -3.67 -19.16
N ALA A 229 -14.65 -2.77 -18.36
CA ALA A 229 -14.46 -2.99 -16.93
C ALA A 229 -15.79 -3.37 -16.26
N ALA A 230 -15.80 -4.48 -15.53
CA ALA A 230 -16.96 -5.02 -14.82
C ALA A 230 -16.98 -4.59 -13.35
N ILE A 231 -15.83 -4.21 -12.79
CA ILE A 231 -15.70 -3.75 -11.41
C ILE A 231 -15.92 -2.23 -11.41
N ALA A 232 -17.16 -1.83 -11.10
CA ALA A 232 -17.57 -0.42 -10.98
C ALA A 232 -17.90 -0.01 -9.53
N THR A 233 -18.06 -0.98 -8.63
CA THR A 233 -18.40 -0.77 -7.21
C THR A 233 -17.59 -1.71 -6.33
N ILE A 234 -17.49 -1.38 -5.05
CA ILE A 234 -16.86 -2.25 -4.05
C ILE A 234 -17.91 -3.21 -3.51
N ASP A 235 -17.77 -4.49 -3.86
CA ASP A 235 -18.52 -5.60 -3.30
C ASP A 235 -17.65 -6.33 -2.27
N ALA A 236 -18.06 -6.31 -1.00
CA ALA A 236 -17.28 -6.89 0.10
C ALA A 236 -16.99 -8.38 -0.10
N SER A 237 -17.89 -9.12 -0.76
CA SER A 237 -17.74 -10.56 -0.98
C SER A 237 -16.54 -10.91 -1.88
N ARG A 238 -16.04 -9.95 -2.68
CA ARG A 238 -14.88 -10.11 -3.56
C ARG A 238 -13.55 -10.18 -2.80
N TYR A 239 -13.50 -9.71 -1.56
CA TYR A 239 -12.25 -9.55 -0.81
C TYR A 239 -12.17 -10.46 0.41
N VAL A 240 -12.93 -11.55 0.41
CA VAL A 240 -12.86 -12.58 1.45
C VAL A 240 -11.81 -13.60 1.02
N ASN A 241 -10.77 -13.80 1.83
CA ASN A 241 -9.86 -14.93 1.64
C ASN A 241 -10.66 -16.21 1.82
N SER A 242 -10.72 -17.08 0.80
CA SER A 242 -11.48 -18.34 0.86
C SER A 242 -11.05 -19.28 1.99
N CYS A 243 -9.91 -19.01 2.65
CA CYS A 243 -9.42 -19.76 3.80
C CYS A 243 -10.00 -19.30 5.16
N ALA A 244 -10.61 -18.11 5.23
CA ALA A 244 -11.21 -17.57 6.46
C ALA A 244 -12.75 -17.71 6.51
N ALA A 245 -13.34 -18.42 5.53
CA ALA A 245 -14.79 -18.61 5.44
C ALA A 245 -15.33 -19.63 6.47
N GLN A 246 -15.01 -19.46 7.75
CA GLN A 246 -15.74 -20.03 8.88
C GLN A 246 -15.69 -19.02 10.04
N GLY A 247 -16.46 -17.93 9.91
CA GLY A 247 -16.66 -16.95 10.97
C GLY A 247 -17.04 -15.59 10.38
N ASP A 248 -18.32 -15.25 10.49
CA ASP A 248 -18.94 -13.95 10.18
C ASP A 248 -18.96 -13.52 8.70
N SER A 249 -19.98 -14.04 8.00
CA SER A 249 -20.43 -13.48 6.72
C SER A 249 -21.25 -12.20 6.97
N GLU A 250 -20.59 -11.04 7.02
CA GLU A 250 -21.31 -9.79 6.84
C GLU A 250 -21.65 -9.60 5.35
N SER A 251 -22.89 -9.94 5.00
CA SER A 251 -23.50 -9.63 3.71
C SER A 251 -23.82 -8.13 3.63
N GLY A 252 -22.80 -7.32 3.38
CA GLY A 252 -22.97 -5.89 3.10
C GLY A 252 -23.44 -5.64 1.67
N SER A 253 -24.37 -4.70 1.49
CA SER A 253 -24.74 -4.20 0.15
C SER A 253 -23.53 -3.51 -0.52
N PRO A 254 -23.42 -3.53 -1.87
CA PRO A 254 -22.33 -2.86 -2.58
C PRO A 254 -22.19 -1.39 -2.17
N ILE A 255 -20.96 -0.96 -1.89
CA ILE A 255 -20.66 0.40 -1.46
C ILE A 255 -20.29 1.23 -2.69
N HIS A 256 -21.05 2.31 -2.91
CA HIS A 256 -20.71 3.34 -3.88
C HIS A 256 -19.68 4.30 -3.26
N LEU A 257 -18.46 4.29 -3.76
CA LEU A 257 -17.48 5.32 -3.44
C LEU A 257 -17.80 6.56 -4.27
N ASN A 258 -17.86 7.72 -3.63
CA ASN A 258 -18.19 8.98 -4.31
C ASN A 258 -17.08 9.30 -5.33
N THR A 259 -17.34 9.01 -6.60
CA THR A 259 -16.51 9.41 -7.73
C THR A 259 -16.70 10.89 -7.88
N GLY A 260 -15.71 11.71 -7.49
CA GLY A 260 -15.81 13.16 -7.61
C GLY A 260 -15.97 13.61 -9.07
N GLU A 261 -17.19 13.57 -9.59
CA GLU A 261 -17.60 14.32 -10.75
C GLU A 261 -17.77 15.76 -10.29
N GLN A 262 -16.82 16.61 -10.68
CA GLN A 262 -17.03 18.04 -10.65
C GLN A 262 -18.09 18.36 -11.70
N ASP A 263 -19.26 18.81 -11.25
CA ASP A 263 -20.21 19.53 -12.09
C ASP A 263 -19.48 20.70 -12.75
N HIS A 264 -19.13 20.55 -14.02
CA HIS A 264 -18.91 21.68 -14.91
C HIS A 264 -20.28 22.08 -15.43
N GLY A 265 -20.70 23.29 -15.05
CA GLY A 265 -22.03 23.85 -15.30
C GLY A 265 -22.33 24.19 -16.75
#